data_AF-A0AAU7UC82-F1
#
_entry.id   AF-A0AAU7UC82-F1
#
_cell.length_a   1.000
_cell.length_b   1.000
_cell.length_c   1.000
_cell.angle_alpha   90.00
_cell.angle_beta   90.00
_cell.angle_gamma   90.00
#
_symmetry.space_group_name_H-M   'P 1'
#
loop_
_entity.id
_entity.type
_entity.pdbx_description
1 polymer ?
#
loop_
_entity_poly.entity_id
_entity_poly.type
_entity_poly.pdbx_seq_one_letter_code
_entity_poly.pdbx_strand_id
1 'polypeptide(L)'
;MPLIPDGARQAWQDGDERLALTLLSRARDAEPAGSEGWAILERLCGLVLISMQREVEGTFALERADTLLERLQRPRPGLELLDD
;
A
#
# COMPACT_ATOMS: atom_id res chain seq x y z
N MET A 1 -10.51 -6.35 -11.47
CA MET A 1 -10.23 -4.92 -11.24
C MET A 1 -8.75 -4.78 -10.96
N PRO A 2 -8.07 -3.72 -11.42
CA PRO A 2 -6.70 -3.48 -11.00
C PRO A 2 -6.68 -3.33 -9.47
N LEU A 3 -5.73 -3.99 -8.82
CA LEU A 3 -5.61 -4.03 -7.35
C LEU A 3 -5.41 -2.62 -6.77
N ILE A 4 -4.65 -1.79 -7.48
CA ILE A 4 -4.35 -0.40 -7.12
C ILE A 4 -5.32 0.51 -7.87
N PRO A 5 -6.12 1.34 -7.16
CA PRO A 5 -7.02 2.29 -7.82
C PRO A 5 -6.25 3.34 -8.61
N ASP A 6 -6.69 3.66 -9.83
CA ASP A 6 -6.05 4.68 -10.67
C ASP A 6 -6.03 6.06 -9.98
N GLY A 7 -7.08 6.38 -9.21
CA GLY A 7 -7.11 7.60 -8.40
C GLY A 7 -6.02 7.66 -7.33
N ALA A 8 -5.55 6.52 -6.82
CA ALA A 8 -4.44 6.48 -5.87
C ALA A 8 -3.11 6.80 -6.54
N ARG A 9 -2.88 6.31 -7.77
CA ARG A 9 -1.69 6.65 -8.57
C ARG A 9 -1.69 8.12 -8.93
N GLN A 10 -2.82 8.63 -9.44
CA GLN A 10 -2.93 10.04 -9.80
C GLN A 10 -2.66 10.95 -8.59
N ALA A 11 -3.26 10.64 -7.44
CA ALA A 11 -3.03 11.40 -6.21
C ALA A 11 -1.55 11.37 -5.77
N TRP A 12 -0.88 10.22 -5.90
CA TRP A 12 0.55 10.09 -5.63
C TRP A 12 1.40 10.95 -6.57
N GLN A 13 1.15 10.87 -7.87
CA GLN A 13 1.85 11.62 -8.91
C GLN A 13 1.64 13.14 -8.77
N ASP A 14 0.46 13.57 -8.30
CA ASP A 14 0.13 14.96 -8.03
C ASP A 14 0.73 15.47 -6.69
N GLY A 15 1.35 14.60 -5.90
CA GLY A 15 1.90 14.92 -4.58
C GLY A 15 0.86 14.98 -3.45
N ASP A 16 -0.38 14.55 -3.69
CA ASP A 16 -1.42 14.43 -2.66
C ASP A 16 -1.32 13.07 -1.95
N GLU A 17 -0.29 12.91 -1.14
CA GLU A 17 0.00 11.69 -0.38
C GLU A 17 -1.16 11.32 0.57
N ARG A 18 -1.88 12.31 1.09
CA ARG A 18 -3.04 12.09 1.99
C ARG A 18 -4.19 11.44 1.24
N LEU A 19 -4.49 11.91 0.04
CA LEU A 19 -5.51 11.31 -0.82
C LEU A 19 -5.08 9.94 -1.31
N ALA A 20 -3.82 9.77 -1.73
CA ALA A 20 -3.27 8.48 -2.12
C ALA A 20 -3.43 7.43 -0.99
N LEU A 21 -3.01 7.79 0.23
CA LEU A 21 -3.17 6.93 1.41
C LEU A 21 -4.64 6.59 1.70
N THR A 22 -5.56 7.56 1.54
CA THR A 22 -6.99 7.35 1.76
C THR A 22 -7.57 6.35 0.77
N LEU A 23 -7.21 6.46 -0.50
CA LEU A 23 -7.69 5.57 -1.56
C LEU A 23 -7.10 4.17 -1.43
N LEU A 24 -5.80 4.05 -1.12
CA LEU A 24 -5.15 2.77 -0.86
C LEU A 24 -5.74 2.06 0.37
N SER A 25 -6.00 2.80 1.46
CA SER A 25 -6.60 2.23 2.67
C SER A 25 -8.00 1.67 2.39
N ARG A 26 -8.82 2.39 1.62
CA ARG A 26 -10.15 1.91 1.21
C ARG A 26 -10.09 0.66 0.34
N ALA A 27 -9.15 0.63 -0.61
CA ALA A 27 -8.94 -0.56 -1.44
C ALA A 27 -8.48 -1.75 -0.59
N ARG A 28 -7.55 -1.53 0.35
CA ARG A 28 -7.09 -2.55 1.29
C ARG A 28 -8.23 -3.12 2.12
N ASP A 29 -9.09 -2.25 2.64
CA ASP A 29 -10.22 -2.66 3.49
C ASP A 29 -11.31 -3.43 2.72
N ALA A 30 -11.31 -3.35 1.38
CA ALA A 30 -12.16 -4.15 0.51
C ALA A 30 -11.56 -5.54 0.19
N GLU A 31 -10.28 -5.76 0.47
CA GLU A 31 -9.61 -7.04 0.28
C GLU A 31 -9.82 -7.98 1.48
N PRO A 32 -9.97 -9.30 1.24
CA PRO A 32 -10.01 -10.27 2.33
C PRO A 32 -8.73 -10.21 3.18
N ALA A 33 -8.87 -10.14 4.50
CA ALA A 33 -7.73 -10.20 5.40
C ALA A 33 -6.90 -11.47 5.16
N GLY A 34 -5.58 -11.34 5.03
CA GLY A 34 -4.69 -12.45 4.71
C GLY A 34 -4.55 -12.75 3.21
N SER A 35 -5.24 -12.03 2.32
CA SER A 35 -5.02 -12.15 0.87
C SER A 35 -3.71 -11.47 0.43
N GLU A 36 -3.21 -11.90 -0.73
CA GLU A 36 -2.11 -11.22 -1.41
C GLU A 36 -2.46 -9.75 -1.73
N GLY A 37 -3.70 -9.49 -2.16
CA GLY A 37 -4.19 -8.15 -2.47
C GLY A 37 -4.16 -7.22 -1.26
N TRP A 38 -4.63 -7.70 -0.11
CA TRP A 38 -4.55 -6.98 1.16
C TRP A 38 -3.10 -6.67 1.52
N ALA A 39 -2.20 -7.64 1.38
CA ALA A 39 -0.79 -7.49 1.73
C ALA A 39 -0.08 -6.44 0.87
N ILE A 40 -0.31 -6.46 -0.45
CA ILE A 40 0.25 -5.47 -1.37
C ILE A 40 -0.23 -4.06 -1.02
N LEU A 41 -1.54 -3.88 -0.80
CA LEU A 41 -2.10 -2.56 -0.50
C LEU A 41 -1.69 -2.05 0.88
N GLU A 42 -1.62 -2.93 1.89
CA GLU A 42 -1.08 -2.62 3.20
C GLU A 42 0.38 -2.15 3.11
N ARG A 43 1.18 -2.82 2.27
CA ARG A 43 2.57 -2.43 2.04
C ARG A 43 2.68 -1.03 1.43
N LEU A 44 1.89 -0.74 0.40
CA LEU A 44 1.86 0.57 -0.24
C LEU A 44 1.39 1.66 0.73
N CYS A 45 0.38 1.40 1.56
CA CYS A 45 0.00 2.29 2.65
C CYS A 45 1.19 2.57 3.59
N GLY A 46 1.95 1.54 3.94
CA GLY A 46 3.15 1.66 4.77
C GLY A 46 4.22 2.57 4.15
N LEU A 47 4.47 2.44 2.86
CA LEU A 47 5.44 3.28 2.15
C LEU A 47 4.99 4.75 2.05
N VAL A 48 3.72 4.99 1.74
CA VAL A 48 3.15 6.36 1.72
C VAL A 48 3.17 6.98 3.12
N LEU A 49 2.92 6.21 4.18
CA LEU A 49 3.05 6.71 5.56
C LEU A 49 4.49 7.15 5.85
N ILE A 50 5.49 6.39 5.41
CA ILE A 50 6.91 6.76 5.59
C ILE A 50 7.25 8.04 4.82
N SER A 51 6.77 8.20 3.58
CA SER A 51 7.00 9.43 2.80
C SER A 51 6.41 10.66 3.49
N MET A 52 5.27 10.49 4.16
CA MET A 52 4.62 11.50 4.99
C MET A 52 5.27 11.73 6.38
N GLN A 53 6.46 11.19 6.65
CA GLN A 53 7.14 11.25 7.95
C GLN A 53 6.39 10.55 9.11
N ARG A 54 5.58 9.53 8.81
CA ARG A 54 4.88 8.69 9.80
C ARG A 54 5.54 7.32 9.92
N GLU A 55 6.81 7.34 10.31
CA GLU A 55 7.69 6.16 10.29
C GLU A 55 7.19 4.99 11.15
N VAL A 56 6.60 5.27 12.32
CA VAL A 56 6.14 4.23 13.24
C VAL A 56 4.97 3.47 12.63
N GLU A 57 3.93 4.17 12.19
CA GLU A 57 2.77 3.56 11.56
C GLU A 57 3.13 2.89 10.24
N GLY A 58 4.01 3.50 9.47
CA GLY A 58 4.54 2.94 8.23
C GLY A 58 5.27 1.62 8.46
N THR A 59 6.17 1.57 9.43
CA THR A 59 6.91 0.35 9.80
C THR A 59 5.96 -0.77 10.22
N PHE A 60 4.98 -0.48 11.07
CA PHE A 60 4.00 -1.49 11.47
C PHE A 60 3.18 -2.04 10.30
N ALA A 61 2.84 -1.20 9.32
CA ALA A 61 2.15 -1.65 8.11
C ALA A 61 3.06 -2.53 7.24
N LEU A 62 4.32 -2.13 7.05
CA LEU A 62 5.31 -2.91 6.30
C LEU A 62 5.56 -4.27 6.96
N GLU A 63 5.72 -4.35 8.28
CA GLU A 63 5.95 -5.61 8.99
C GLU A 63 4.78 -6.60 8.78
N ARG A 64 3.54 -6.13 8.89
CA ARG A 64 2.36 -6.97 8.65
C ARG A 64 2.29 -7.47 7.21
N ALA A 65 2.49 -6.56 6.26
CA ALA A 65 2.43 -6.87 4.84
C ALA A 65 3.56 -7.82 4.42
N ASP A 66 4.81 -7.51 4.76
CA ASP A 66 5.98 -8.29 4.38
C ASP A 66 5.94 -9.70 4.98
N THR A 67 5.51 -9.84 6.24
CA THR A 67 5.29 -11.15 6.88
C THR A 67 4.30 -12.00 6.09
N LEU A 68 3.21 -11.40 5.59
CA LEU A 68 2.20 -12.11 4.83
C LEU A 68 2.68 -12.45 3.41
N LEU A 69 3.31 -11.50 2.72
CA LEU A 69 3.88 -11.71 1.38
C LEU A 69 4.95 -12.82 1.39
N GLU A 70 5.79 -12.85 2.42
CA GLU A 70 6.80 -13.90 2.60
C GLU A 70 6.15 -15.28 2.76
N ARG A 71 5.11 -15.39 3.61
CA ARG A 71 4.35 -16.63 3.78
C ARG A 71 3.68 -17.10 2.49
N LEU A 72 3.24 -16.16 1.65
CA LEU A 72 2.63 -16.44 0.35
C LEU A 72 3.66 -16.63 -0.78
N GLN A 73 4.96 -16.50 -0.49
CA GLN A 73 6.06 -16.56 -1.46
C GLN A 73 5.88 -15.55 -2.61
N ARG A 74 5.46 -14.33 -2.26
CA ARG A 74 5.20 -13.23 -3.21
C ARG A 74 6.28 -12.15 -3.12
N PRO A 75 6.52 -11.43 -4.23
CA PRO A 75 7.42 -10.28 -4.22
C PRO A 75 6.89 -9.16 -3.32
N ARG A 76 7.80 -8.29 -2.87
CA ARG A 76 7.51 -7.12 -2.04
C ARG A 76 7.49 -5.88 -2.94
N PRO A 77 6.31 -5.42 -3.40
CA PRO A 77 6.25 -4.28 -4.31
C PRO A 77 6.64 -2.98 -3.61
N GLY A 78 7.38 -2.12 -4.30
CA GLY A 78 7.70 -0.78 -3.84
C GLY A 78 6.75 0.30 -4.38
N LEU A 79 7.15 1.56 -4.20
CA LEU A 79 6.39 2.73 -4.64
C LEU A 79 6.27 2.83 -6.15
N GLU A 80 7.11 2.11 -6.91
CA GLU A 80 7.05 2.06 -8.38
C GLU A 80 5.67 1.66 -8.93
N LEU A 81 4.87 0.91 -8.16
CA LEU A 81 3.50 0.58 -8.56
C LEU A 81 2.52 1.77 -8.54
N LEU A 82 2.90 2.88 -7.91
CA LEU A 82 2.15 4.14 -7.92
C LEU A 82 2.64 5.11 -9.01
N ASP A 83 3.81 4.83 -9.59
CA ASP A 83 4.42 5.64 -10.66
C ASP A 83 3.99 5.18 -12.06
N ASP A 84 3.46 3.96 -12.19
CA ASP A 84 2.92 3.35 -13.43
C ASP A 84 1.59 3.96 -13.92
#